data_AF-A0A1Q7RYB0-F1
#
_entry.id   AF-A0A1Q7RYB0-F1
#
_cell.length_a   1.000
_cell.length_b   1.000
_cell.length_c   1.000
_cell.angle_alpha   90.00
_cell.angle_beta   90.00
_cell.angle_gamma   90.00
#
_symmetry.space_group_name_H-M   'P 1'
#
loop_
_entity.id
_entity.type
_entity.pdbx_description
1 polymer ?
#
loop_
_entity_poly.entity_id
_entity_poly.type
_entity_poly.pdbx_seq_one_letter_code
_entity_poly.pdbx_strand_id
1 'polypeptide(L)'
;MNQLDPLGGSDTKDYNYLARRKAFQLSPRLGQISTDGDISRPLITLQGTMDALLPIKRHGRPFRDAVVAAGRAALHRYYEIQNGNHIERYRQSCCNFTQLEFVQPHAHRAFQLLVDWVERGAAPPPSQCIPRGGTIVANPGVAGQPERCAALLAE
;
A
#
# COMPACT_ATOMS: atom_id res chain seq x y z
N MET A 1 13.38 -17.58 12.86
CA MET A 1 12.16 -18.36 13.14
C MET A 1 11.86 -18.54 14.63
N ASN A 2 12.79 -19.05 15.46
CA ASN A 2 12.50 -19.42 16.86
C ASN A 2 11.94 -18.30 17.77
N GLN A 3 12.22 -17.03 17.47
CA GLN A 3 11.63 -15.91 18.22
C GLN A 3 10.16 -15.63 17.85
N LEU A 4 9.72 -15.87 16.62
CA LEU A 4 8.34 -15.62 16.19
C LEU A 4 7.46 -16.86 16.32
N ASP A 5 7.96 -18.00 15.88
CA ASP A 5 7.30 -19.29 16.03
C ASP A 5 8.33 -20.32 16.50
N PRO A 6 8.41 -20.61 17.82
CA PRO A 6 9.31 -21.62 18.38
C PRO A 6 9.09 -23.04 17.83
N LEU A 7 7.95 -23.30 17.18
CA LEU A 7 7.65 -24.58 16.52
C LEU A 7 7.71 -24.47 14.99
N GLY A 8 8.19 -23.36 14.43
CA GLY A 8 8.30 -23.13 12.98
C GLY A 8 9.35 -23.99 12.27
N GLY A 9 9.95 -24.97 12.97
CA GLY A 9 10.88 -25.95 12.42
C GLY A 9 10.23 -27.28 12.03
N SER A 10 8.90 -27.43 12.16
CA SER A 10 8.19 -28.62 11.71
C SER A 10 8.10 -28.68 10.17
N ASP A 11 7.98 -29.88 9.62
CA ASP A 11 7.72 -30.11 8.19
C ASP A 11 6.51 -29.27 7.72
N THR A 12 6.67 -28.53 6.62
CA THR A 12 5.69 -27.51 6.17
C THR A 12 4.39 -28.11 5.68
N LYS A 13 4.38 -29.41 5.34
CA LYS A 13 3.18 -30.12 4.87
C LYS A 13 2.05 -30.18 5.91
N ASP A 14 2.40 -30.17 7.20
CA ASP A 14 1.44 -30.25 8.32
C ASP A 14 1.25 -28.88 9.01
N TYR A 15 1.72 -27.79 8.39
CA TYR A 15 1.71 -26.45 8.99
C TYR A 15 0.30 -25.83 8.98
N ASN A 16 -0.43 -25.97 10.09
CA ASN A 16 -1.73 -25.32 10.28
C ASN A 16 -1.58 -23.89 10.85
N TYR A 17 -1.47 -22.89 9.97
CA TYR A 17 -1.31 -21.49 10.36
C TYR A 17 -2.41 -20.96 11.30
N LEU A 18 -3.67 -21.32 11.06
CA LEU A 18 -4.80 -20.83 11.88
C LEU A 18 -4.80 -21.43 13.28
N ALA A 19 -4.50 -22.73 13.42
CA ALA A 19 -4.33 -23.36 14.73
C ALA A 19 -3.13 -22.77 15.48
N ARG A 20 -2.05 -22.46 14.76
CA ARG A 20 -0.83 -21.87 15.31
C ARG A 20 -1.04 -20.44 15.81
N ARG A 21 -1.85 -19.64 15.10
CA ARG A 21 -2.28 -18.30 15.54
C ARG A 21 -3.04 -18.31 16.87
N LYS A 22 -3.79 -19.38 17.19
CA LYS A 22 -4.57 -19.49 18.44
C LYS A 22 -3.69 -19.73 19.67
N ALA A 23 -2.49 -20.30 19.50
CA ALA A 23 -1.56 -20.46 20.60
C ALA A 23 -1.15 -19.08 21.12
N PHE A 24 -1.53 -18.79 22.37
CA PHE A 24 -1.38 -17.48 23.04
C PHE A 24 0.05 -16.90 23.00
N GLN A 25 1.06 -17.73 22.74
CA GLN A 25 2.47 -17.33 22.65
C GLN A 25 2.81 -16.57 21.35
N LEU A 26 2.06 -16.79 20.26
CA LEU A 26 2.34 -16.14 18.97
C LEU A 26 1.67 -14.78 18.82
N SER A 27 0.44 -14.62 19.30
CA SER A 27 -0.33 -13.40 19.06
C SER A 27 0.32 -12.13 19.61
N PRO A 28 0.89 -12.10 20.84
CA PRO A 28 1.59 -10.92 21.36
C PRO A 28 2.86 -10.60 20.58
N ARG A 29 3.62 -11.62 20.15
CA ARG A 29 4.86 -11.44 19.38
C ARG A 29 4.58 -10.95 17.97
N LEU A 30 3.56 -11.49 17.33
CA LEU A 30 3.07 -10.98 16.04
C LEU A 30 2.56 -9.55 16.17
N GLY A 31 1.88 -9.22 17.28
CA GLY A 31 1.44 -7.85 17.56
C GLY A 31 2.59 -6.84 17.58
N GLN A 32 3.72 -7.19 18.22
CA GLN A 32 4.91 -6.31 18.30
C GLN A 32 5.54 -5.98 16.94
N ILE A 33 5.35 -6.82 15.92
CA ILE A 33 5.87 -6.61 14.56
C ILE A 33 4.77 -6.35 13.54
N SER A 34 3.52 -6.24 14.01
CA SER A 34 2.38 -6.04 13.12
C SER A 34 2.34 -4.60 12.62
N THR A 35 1.91 -4.43 11.38
CA THR A 35 1.59 -3.11 10.82
C THR A 35 0.13 -2.81 11.09
N ASP A 36 -0.18 -2.47 12.34
CA ASP A 36 -1.54 -2.25 12.85
C ASP A 36 -2.15 -0.87 12.50
N GLY A 37 -1.35 0.00 11.86
CA GLY A 37 -1.79 1.32 11.41
C GLY A 37 -1.63 2.43 12.44
N ASP A 38 -1.16 2.16 13.66
CA ASP A 38 -0.84 3.19 14.65
C ASP A 38 0.48 3.91 14.32
N ILE A 39 0.49 4.61 13.19
CA ILE A 39 1.64 5.36 12.71
C ILE A 39 1.87 6.63 13.55
N SER A 40 3.14 6.96 13.77
CA SER A 40 3.56 8.13 14.56
C SER A 40 4.22 9.24 13.73
N ARG A 41 4.44 8.99 12.43
CA ARG A 41 5.13 9.91 11.51
C ARG A 41 4.34 10.06 10.21
N PRO A 42 4.52 11.18 9.50
CA PRO A 42 4.00 11.35 8.15
C PRO A 42 4.38 10.17 7.24
N LEU A 43 3.39 9.60 6.56
CA LEU A 43 3.55 8.46 5.67
C LEU A 43 2.80 8.72 4.36
N ILE A 44 3.47 8.50 3.24
CA ILE A 44 2.83 8.38 1.92
C ILE A 44 3.02 6.95 1.44
N THR A 45 1.91 6.27 1.16
CA THR A 45 1.89 4.96 0.51
C THR A 45 1.49 5.15 -0.94
N LEU A 46 2.22 4.51 -1.87
CA LEU A 46 1.81 4.39 -3.27
C LEU A 46 1.65 2.92 -3.59
N GLN A 47 0.59 2.58 -4.31
CA GLN A 47 0.40 1.21 -4.78
C GLN A 47 -0.37 1.17 -6.08
N GLY A 48 0.11 0.33 -7.00
CA GLY A 48 -0.58 0.05 -8.23
C GLY A 48 -1.85 -0.78 -8.00
N THR A 49 -2.93 -0.46 -8.69
CA THR A 49 -4.18 -1.23 -8.58
C THR A 49 -4.10 -2.62 -9.20
N MET A 50 -3.14 -2.84 -10.10
CA MET A 50 -2.82 -4.11 -10.77
C MET A 50 -1.58 -4.79 -10.18
N ASP A 51 -1.18 -4.45 -8.95
CA ASP A 51 -0.08 -5.13 -8.26
C ASP A 51 -0.39 -6.63 -8.08
N ALA A 52 0.30 -7.45 -8.87
CA ALA A 52 0.10 -8.90 -8.91
C ALA A 52 0.83 -9.66 -7.78
N LEU A 53 1.82 -9.06 -7.12
CA LEU A 53 2.57 -9.71 -6.03
C LEU A 53 1.98 -9.36 -4.67
N LEU A 54 1.51 -8.14 -4.52
CA LEU A 54 0.86 -7.60 -3.33
C LEU A 54 -0.52 -7.04 -3.74
N PRO A 55 -1.54 -7.88 -3.93
CA PRO A 55 -2.86 -7.42 -4.36
C PRO A 55 -3.40 -6.31 -3.46
N ILE A 56 -3.72 -5.15 -4.05
CA ILE A 56 -4.07 -3.93 -3.33
C ILE A 56 -5.19 -4.11 -2.30
N LYS A 57 -6.18 -4.97 -2.62
CA LYS A 57 -7.33 -5.29 -1.76
C LYS A 57 -6.95 -6.09 -0.50
N ARG A 58 -5.78 -6.74 -0.46
CA ARG A 58 -5.30 -7.56 0.66
C ARG A 58 -4.14 -6.93 1.43
N HIS A 59 -3.52 -5.89 0.88
CA HIS A 59 -2.34 -5.23 1.45
C HIS A 59 -2.60 -3.76 1.76
N GLY A 60 -2.40 -2.85 0.81
CA GLY A 60 -2.41 -1.41 1.11
C GLY A 60 -3.77 -0.85 1.49
N ARG A 61 -4.89 -1.32 0.91
CA ARG A 61 -6.24 -0.88 1.35
C ARG A 61 -6.53 -1.27 2.81
N PRO A 62 -6.35 -2.54 3.23
CA PRO A 62 -6.45 -2.91 4.65
C PRO A 62 -5.54 -2.10 5.57
N PHE A 63 -4.30 -1.82 5.17
CA PHE A 63 -3.39 -0.99 5.97
C PHE A 63 -3.89 0.46 6.09
N ARG A 64 -4.33 1.08 4.99
CA ARG A 64 -4.99 2.41 5.02
C ARG A 64 -6.19 2.40 5.97
N ASP A 65 -7.03 1.37 5.91
CA ASP A 65 -8.20 1.25 6.78
C ASP A 65 -7.81 1.10 8.25
N ALA A 66 -6.74 0.36 8.55
CA ALA A 66 -6.18 0.26 9.90
C ALA A 66 -5.66 1.62 10.41
N VAL A 67 -4.95 2.38 9.58
CA VAL A 67 -4.49 3.75 9.90
C VAL A 67 -5.65 4.70 10.19
N VAL A 68 -6.73 4.63 9.40
CA VAL A 68 -7.95 5.42 9.64
C VAL A 68 -8.62 4.99 10.95
N ALA A 69 -8.75 3.69 11.19
CA ALA A 69 -9.34 3.16 12.43
C ALA A 69 -8.53 3.53 13.68
N ALA A 70 -7.20 3.64 13.57
CA ALA A 70 -6.32 4.12 14.62
C ALA A 70 -6.40 5.65 14.86
N GLY A 71 -7.22 6.38 14.10
CA GLY A 71 -7.33 7.84 14.20
C GLY A 71 -6.10 8.58 13.64
N ARG A 72 -5.26 7.92 12.84
CA ARG A 72 -4.01 8.45 12.31
C ARG A 72 -4.10 8.96 10.87
N ALA A 73 -5.32 9.09 10.32
CA ALA A 73 -5.56 9.52 8.94
C ALA A 73 -4.87 10.85 8.57
N ALA A 74 -4.73 11.78 9.52
CA ALA A 74 -4.05 13.05 9.29
C ALA A 74 -2.58 12.88 8.88
N LEU A 75 -1.92 11.81 9.35
CA LEU A 75 -0.52 11.47 9.06
C LEU A 75 -0.32 10.59 7.82
N HIS A 76 -1.39 10.23 7.11
CA HIS A 76 -1.30 9.31 5.98
C HIS A 76 -1.85 9.91 4.69
N ARG A 77 -1.16 9.65 3.58
CA ARG A 77 -1.73 9.72 2.24
C ARG A 77 -1.55 8.40 1.53
N TYR A 78 -2.60 7.97 0.85
CA TYR A 78 -2.58 6.78 0.02
C TYR A 78 -2.92 7.13 -1.41
N TYR A 79 -1.97 6.91 -2.31
CA TYR A 79 -2.12 7.15 -3.73
C TYR A 79 -2.22 5.83 -4.46
N GLU A 80 -3.41 5.54 -5.00
CA GLU A 80 -3.62 4.37 -5.85
C GLU A 80 -3.28 4.75 -7.30
N ILE A 81 -2.30 4.05 -7.90
CA ILE A 81 -1.94 4.24 -9.31
C ILE A 81 -2.78 3.30 -10.13
N GLN A 82 -3.78 3.83 -10.85
CA GLN A 82 -4.62 3.00 -11.70
C GLN A 82 -3.75 2.31 -12.77
N ASN A 83 -3.92 1.00 -12.92
CA ASN A 83 -3.13 0.11 -13.76
C ASN A 83 -1.65 -0.05 -13.37
N GLY A 84 -1.19 0.53 -12.25
CA GLY A 84 0.16 0.29 -11.76
C GLY A 84 0.36 -1.17 -11.35
N ASN A 85 1.56 -1.71 -11.56
CA ASN A 85 1.95 -3.05 -11.11
C ASN A 85 3.25 -3.00 -10.27
N HIS A 86 3.52 -4.06 -9.52
CA HIS A 86 4.79 -4.24 -8.80
C HIS A 86 6.00 -4.33 -9.74
N ILE A 87 5.80 -5.04 -10.87
CA ILE A 87 6.83 -5.27 -11.87
C ILE A 87 6.48 -4.45 -13.11
N GLU A 88 7.06 -3.26 -13.18
CA GLU A 88 6.84 -2.31 -14.29
C GLU A 88 7.37 -2.83 -15.64
N ARG A 89 8.35 -3.74 -15.62
CA ARG A 89 8.95 -4.36 -16.82
C ARG A 89 7.93 -5.12 -17.67
N TYR A 90 6.83 -5.60 -17.09
CA TYR A 90 5.77 -6.30 -17.84
C TYR A 90 5.08 -5.43 -18.89
N ARG A 91 5.14 -4.10 -18.73
CA ARG A 91 4.68 -3.15 -19.75
C ARG A 91 5.55 -3.15 -21.02
N GLN A 92 6.82 -3.57 -20.89
CA GLN A 92 7.81 -3.55 -21.96
C GLN A 92 7.75 -4.81 -22.85
N SER A 93 8.62 -4.87 -23.86
CA SER A 93 8.60 -5.88 -24.93
C SER A 93 8.61 -7.34 -24.49
N CYS A 94 9.11 -7.67 -23.30
CA CYS A 94 9.15 -9.05 -22.84
C CYS A 94 7.77 -9.65 -22.53
N CYS A 95 6.77 -8.80 -22.22
CA CYS A 95 5.42 -9.26 -21.88
C CYS A 95 4.29 -8.45 -22.54
N ASN A 96 4.60 -7.25 -23.06
CA ASN A 96 3.69 -6.40 -23.83
C ASN A 96 2.33 -6.11 -23.17
N PHE A 97 2.30 -6.01 -21.84
CA PHE A 97 1.10 -5.58 -21.10
C PHE A 97 1.00 -4.05 -21.10
N THR A 98 0.67 -3.48 -22.26
CA THR A 98 0.64 -2.02 -22.50
C THR A 98 -0.44 -1.28 -21.70
N GLN A 99 -1.41 -2.01 -21.15
CA GLN A 99 -2.40 -1.46 -20.22
C GLN A 99 -1.77 -1.00 -18.91
N LEU A 100 -0.64 -1.57 -18.50
CA LEU A 100 0.03 -1.20 -17.25
C LEU A 100 0.52 0.26 -17.28
N GLU A 101 0.51 0.89 -16.11
CA GLU A 101 1.03 2.24 -15.87
C GLU A 101 2.35 2.17 -15.11
N PHE A 102 3.24 3.12 -15.38
CA PHE A 102 4.48 3.25 -14.61
C PHE A 102 4.18 3.92 -13.26
N VAL A 103 4.59 3.27 -12.17
CA VAL A 103 4.52 3.79 -10.81
C VAL A 103 5.68 4.76 -10.52
N GLN A 104 6.84 4.57 -11.17
CA GLN A 104 8.07 5.33 -10.87
C GLN A 104 7.91 6.87 -10.91
N PRO A 105 7.24 7.49 -11.91
CA PRO A 105 7.03 8.94 -11.92
C PRO A 105 6.22 9.43 -10.71
N HIS A 106 5.21 8.67 -10.30
CA HIS A 106 4.39 8.98 -9.12
C HIS A 106 5.19 8.82 -7.82
N ALA A 107 6.07 7.83 -7.74
CA ALA A 107 6.95 7.63 -6.60
C ALA A 107 7.92 8.82 -6.42
N HIS A 108 8.51 9.33 -7.50
CA HIS A 108 9.33 10.54 -7.44
C HIS A 108 8.56 11.76 -6.94
N ARG A 109 7.34 11.97 -7.47
CA ARG A 109 6.51 13.10 -7.04
C ARG A 109 6.09 12.97 -5.58
N ALA A 110 5.72 11.77 -5.14
CA ALA A 110 5.34 11.53 -3.75
C ALA A 110 6.52 11.66 -2.78
N PHE A 111 7.74 11.29 -3.20
CA PHE A 111 8.93 11.53 -2.40
C PHE A 111 9.16 13.03 -2.15
N GLN A 112 9.04 13.87 -3.18
CA GLN A 112 9.11 15.33 -3.02
C GLN A 112 8.01 15.85 -2.07
N LEU A 113 6.79 15.35 -2.21
CA LEU A 113 5.69 15.70 -1.31
C LEU A 113 5.96 15.29 0.14
N LEU A 114 6.60 14.14 0.36
CA LEU A 114 6.98 13.69 1.69
C LEU A 114 8.08 14.57 2.30
N VAL A 115 9.09 14.94 1.50
CA VAL A 115 10.14 15.89 1.90
C VAL A 115 9.51 17.22 2.33
N ASP A 116 8.61 17.76 1.51
CA ASP A 116 7.91 19.01 1.81
C ASP A 116 7.07 18.93 3.10
N TRP A 117 6.43 17.79 3.31
CA TRP A 117 5.62 17.57 4.51
C TRP A 117 6.49 17.53 5.76
N VAL A 118 7.60 16.79 5.71
CA VAL A 118 8.46 16.57 6.87
C VAL A 118 9.32 17.78 7.18
N GLU A 119 9.87 18.45 6.16
CA GLU A 119 10.83 19.55 6.34
C GLU A 119 10.17 20.92 6.43
N ARG A 120 9.00 21.10 5.78
CA ARG A 120 8.34 22.41 5.65
C ARG A 120 6.94 22.44 6.26
N GLY A 121 6.45 21.32 6.78
CA GLY A 121 5.09 21.21 7.31
C GLY A 121 4.00 21.33 6.23
N ALA A 122 4.37 21.29 4.94
CA ALA A 122 3.44 21.46 3.83
C ALA A 122 2.70 20.13 3.58
N ALA A 123 1.46 20.03 4.06
CA ALA A 123 0.70 18.80 3.93
C ALA A 123 0.50 18.41 2.45
N PRO A 124 0.71 17.14 2.08
CA PRO A 124 0.51 16.67 0.72
C PRO A 124 -0.98 16.65 0.35
N PRO A 125 -1.30 16.64 -0.95
CA PRO A 125 -2.67 16.49 -1.43
C PRO A 125 -3.41 15.31 -0.80
N PRO A 126 -4.75 15.36 -0.66
CA PRO A 126 -5.52 14.24 -0.12
C PRO A 126 -5.29 12.94 -0.90
N SER A 127 -5.47 11.80 -0.22
CA SER A 127 -5.47 10.47 -0.82
C SER A 127 -6.36 10.44 -2.05
N GLN A 128 -5.92 9.77 -3.12
CA GLN A 128 -6.59 9.80 -4.41
C GLN A 128 -6.23 8.60 -5.28
N CYS A 129 -7.18 8.22 -6.14
CA CYS A 129 -6.95 7.40 -7.31
C CYS A 129 -6.39 8.29 -8.42
N ILE A 130 -5.16 8.04 -8.80
CA ILE A 130 -4.55 8.67 -9.96
C ILE A 130 -4.98 7.83 -11.17
N PRO A 131 -5.78 8.38 -12.10
CA PRO A 131 -6.19 7.65 -13.29
C PRO A 131 -4.96 7.30 -14.14
N ARG A 132 -5.08 6.28 -14.99
CA ARG A 132 -4.01 5.90 -15.93
C ARG A 132 -3.60 7.12 -16.77
N GLY A 133 -2.29 7.39 -16.87
CA GLY A 133 -1.74 8.60 -17.51
C GLY A 133 -1.99 9.92 -16.76
N GLY A 134 -2.59 9.88 -15.57
CA GLY A 134 -2.87 11.04 -14.72
C GLY A 134 -1.68 11.46 -13.86
N THR A 135 -1.91 12.41 -12.95
CA THR A 135 -0.91 12.85 -11.95
C THR A 135 -1.58 13.07 -10.59
N ILE A 136 -0.76 13.17 -9.53
CA ILE A 136 -1.22 13.61 -8.20
C ILE A 136 -1.65 15.07 -8.31
N VAL A 137 -2.93 15.35 -8.08
CA VAL A 137 -3.50 16.70 -8.10
C VAL A 137 -3.75 17.21 -6.68
N ALA A 138 -3.65 18.54 -6.50
CA ALA A 138 -3.84 19.19 -5.20
C ALA A 138 -5.26 19.03 -4.65
N ASN A 139 -6.28 19.11 -5.51
CA ASN A 139 -7.69 19.09 -5.15
C ASN A 139 -8.40 17.93 -5.87
N PRO A 140 -8.23 16.67 -5.42
CA PRO A 140 -8.76 15.50 -6.13
C PRO A 140 -10.29 15.52 -6.26
N GLY A 141 -11.03 16.03 -5.26
CA GLY A 141 -12.49 16.16 -5.34
C GLY A 141 -12.97 17.06 -6.48
N VAL A 142 -12.26 18.17 -6.75
CA VAL A 142 -12.57 19.06 -7.89
C VAL A 142 -12.19 18.41 -9.21
N ALA A 143 -11.08 17.65 -9.23
CA ALA A 143 -10.62 16.92 -10.41
C ALA A 143 -11.43 15.64 -10.69
N GLY A 144 -12.45 15.32 -9.90
CA GLY A 144 -13.21 14.08 -10.01
C GLY A 144 -12.39 12.81 -9.71
N GLN A 145 -11.26 12.93 -9.03
CA GLN A 145 -10.46 11.80 -8.59
C GLN A 145 -10.98 11.31 -7.23
N PRO A 146 -11.62 10.13 -7.16
CA PRO A 146 -12.06 9.56 -5.89
C PRO A 146 -10.85 9.19 -5.05
N GLU A 147 -11.05 8.96 -3.74
CA GLU A 147 -9.94 8.53 -2.87
C GLU A 147 -9.36 7.16 -3.28
N ARG A 148 -10.20 6.27 -3.83
CA ARG A 148 -9.83 4.91 -4.26
C ARG A 148 -10.29 4.67 -5.68
N CYS A 149 -9.51 3.92 -6.44
CA CYS A 149 -9.89 3.53 -7.79
C CYS A 149 -11.08 2.57 -7.74
N ALA A 150 -12.15 2.90 -8.45
CA ALA A 150 -13.34 2.05 -8.54
C ALA A 150 -13.04 0.73 -9.25
N ALA A 151 -12.30 0.80 -10.36
CA ALA A 151 -11.82 -0.35 -11.11
C ALA A 151 -10.31 -0.56 -10.88
N LEU A 152 -9.89 -1.83 -10.82
CA LEU A 152 -8.47 -2.17 -10.70
C LEU A 152 -7.73 -2.00 -12.03
N LEU A 153 -8.41 -2.29 -13.14
CA LEU A 153 -7.92 -2.09 -14.50
C LEU A 153 -8.86 -1.12 -15.20
N ALA A 154 -8.30 -0.08 -15.81
CA ALA A 154 -8.96 0.79 -16.78
C ALA A 154 -8.44 0.47 -18.18
N GLU A 155 -9.31 0.55 -19.19
CA GLU A 155 -8.95 0.31 -20.59
C GLU A 155 -8.08 1.44 -21.19
#